data_AF-A0A951Z017-F1
#
_entry.id   AF-A0A951Z017-F1
#
_cell.length_a   1.000
_cell.length_b   1.000
_cell.length_c   1.000
_cell.angle_alpha   90.00
_cell.angle_beta   90.00
_cell.angle_gamma   90.00
#
_symmetry.space_group_name_H-M   'P 1'
#
loop_
_entity.id
_entity.type
_entity.pdbx_description
1 polymer ?
#
loop_
_entity_poly.entity_id
_entity_poly.type
_entity_poly.pdbx_seq_one_letter_code
_entity_poly.pdbx_strand_id
1 'polypeptide(L)'
;MTARRDSSFDDCLAETLKDPAEAAACIEATLELEDMDALLVARRAELGEKTLFRALGKGGNPTLATMQKVLHAMGLRLSVAPLRELDAA
;
A
#
# COMPACT_ATOMS: atom_id res chain seq x y z
N MET A 1 -17.60 -9.64 -36.51
CA MET A 1 -18.20 -8.97 -35.34
C MET A 1 -17.07 -8.35 -34.54
N THR A 2 -16.91 -7.02 -34.60
CA THR A 2 -15.93 -6.27 -33.80
C THR A 2 -16.60 -5.89 -32.48
N ALA A 3 -16.10 -6.41 -31.36
CA ALA A 3 -16.63 -6.08 -30.05
C ALA A 3 -16.43 -4.59 -29.77
N ARG A 4 -17.52 -3.91 -29.39
CA ARG A 4 -17.55 -2.53 -28.92
C ARG A 4 -16.58 -2.44 -27.75
N ARG A 5 -15.64 -1.49 -27.77
CA ARG A 5 -14.81 -1.21 -26.58
C ARG A 5 -15.77 -0.66 -25.54
N ASP A 6 -16.19 -1.51 -24.61
CA ASP A 6 -16.86 -1.06 -23.40
C ASP A 6 -15.96 0.00 -22.76
N SER A 7 -16.59 1.06 -22.26
CA SER A 7 -15.96 2.17 -21.53
C SER A 7 -14.82 1.69 -20.63
N SER A 8 -13.78 2.51 -20.47
CA SER A 8 -12.66 2.18 -19.58
C SER A 8 -13.19 1.70 -18.22
N PHE A 9 -12.58 0.66 -17.66
CA PHE A 9 -12.91 0.17 -16.32
C PHE A 9 -12.94 1.31 -15.29
N ASP A 10 -12.01 2.27 -15.44
CA ASP A 10 -11.93 3.45 -14.58
C ASP A 10 -13.15 4.39 -14.71
N ASP A 11 -13.66 4.58 -15.93
CA ASP A 11 -14.82 5.45 -16.18
C ASP A 11 -16.10 4.81 -15.62
N CYS A 12 -16.26 3.50 -15.83
CA CYS A 12 -17.39 2.74 -15.30
C CYS A 12 -17.39 2.73 -13.76
N LEU A 13 -16.21 2.52 -13.17
CA LEU A 13 -16.04 2.53 -11.72
C LEU A 13 -16.33 3.91 -11.13
N ALA A 14 -15.86 4.98 -11.76
CA ALA A 14 -16.07 6.35 -11.29
C ALA A 14 -17.56 6.75 -11.30
N GLU A 15 -18.33 6.30 -12.29
CA GLU A 15 -19.78 6.51 -12.33
C GLU A 15 -20.53 5.68 -11.27
N THR A 16 -20.11 4.43 -11.08
CA THR A 16 -20.72 3.48 -10.13
C THR A 16 -20.55 3.93 -8.68
N LEU A 17 -19.38 4.47 -8.34
CA LEU A 17 -19.08 4.99 -7.00
C LEU A 17 -19.77 6.32 -6.64
N LYS A 18 -20.58 6.91 -7.55
CA LYS A 18 -21.42 8.07 -7.22
C LYS A 18 -22.62 7.70 -6.35
N ASP A 19 -23.06 6.45 -6.42
CA ASP A 19 -24.10 5.94 -5.51
C ASP A 19 -23.50 5.71 -4.12
N PRO A 20 -24.00 6.38 -3.07
CA PRO A 20 -23.50 6.19 -1.71
C PRO A 20 -23.65 4.75 -1.20
N ALA A 21 -24.65 3.99 -1.66
CA ALA A 21 -24.81 2.60 -1.25
C ALA A 21 -23.69 1.70 -1.81
N GLU A 22 -23.35 1.92 -3.08
CA GLU A 22 -22.30 1.17 -3.77
C GLU A 22 -20.90 1.55 -3.24
N ALA A 23 -20.68 2.84 -2.98
CA ALA A 23 -19.45 3.31 -2.35
C ALA A 23 -19.26 2.71 -0.94
N ALA A 24 -20.33 2.63 -0.15
CA ALA A 24 -20.31 2.00 1.17
C ALA A 24 -19.99 0.51 1.07
N ALA A 25 -20.60 -0.23 0.12
CA ALA A 25 -20.33 -1.65 -0.10
C ALA A 25 -18.87 -1.90 -0.51
N CYS A 26 -18.27 -1.05 -1.34
CA CYS A 26 -16.84 -1.12 -1.66
C CYS A 26 -15.96 -0.90 -0.43
N ILE A 27 -16.30 0.07 0.43
CA ILE A 27 -15.57 0.34 1.66
C ILE A 27 -15.71 -0.85 2.62
N GLU A 28 -16.91 -1.37 2.82
CA GLU A 28 -17.22 -2.50 3.70
C GLU A 28 -16.49 -3.78 3.24
N ALA A 29 -16.52 -4.08 1.95
CA ALA A 29 -15.73 -5.18 1.37
C ALA A 29 -14.21 -4.99 1.56
N THR A 30 -13.72 -3.74 1.54
CA THR A 30 -12.31 -3.45 1.81
C THR A 30 -11.97 -3.55 3.29
N LEU A 31 -12.91 -3.23 4.19
CA LEU A 31 -12.77 -3.37 5.63
C LEU A 31 -12.81 -4.84 6.09
N GLU A 32 -13.53 -5.69 5.36
CA GLU A 32 -13.56 -7.14 5.57
C GLU A 32 -12.24 -7.83 5.16
N LEU A 33 -11.41 -7.18 4.34
CA LEU A 33 -10.06 -7.66 4.07
C LEU A 33 -9.19 -7.44 5.31
N GLU A 34 -8.68 -8.53 5.88
CA GLU A 34 -7.81 -8.54 7.07
C GLU A 34 -6.53 -7.70 6.92
N ASP A 35 -6.19 -7.28 5.71
CA ASP A 35 -4.98 -6.53 5.35
C ASP A 35 -5.21 -5.01 5.16
N MET A 36 -6.31 -4.43 5.65
CA MET A 36 -6.61 -2.99 5.49
C MET A 36 -5.44 -2.09 5.98
N ASP A 37 -4.77 -2.47 7.06
CA ASP A 37 -3.60 -1.75 7.57
C ASP A 37 -2.43 -1.74 6.58
N ALA A 38 -2.19 -2.87 5.90
CA ALA A 38 -1.15 -2.98 4.88
C ALA A 38 -1.49 -2.13 3.64
N LEU A 39 -2.77 -2.08 3.24
CA LEU A 39 -3.24 -1.23 2.14
C LEU A 39 -3.11 0.27 2.46
N LEU A 40 -3.46 0.66 3.68
CA LEU A 40 -3.26 2.04 4.16
C LEU A 40 -1.79 2.43 4.18
N VAL A 41 -0.91 1.53 4.63
CA VAL A 41 0.54 1.74 4.59
C VAL A 41 1.04 1.84 3.14
N ALA A 42 0.56 0.98 2.23
CA ALA A 42 0.92 1.06 0.80
C ALA A 42 0.57 2.44 0.21
N ARG A 43 -0.65 2.93 0.49
CA ARG A 43 -1.11 4.25 0.05
C ARG A 43 -0.28 5.38 0.64
N ARG A 44 -0.07 5.38 1.97
CA ARG A 44 0.72 6.41 2.66
C ARG A 44 2.20 6.39 2.24
N ALA A 45 2.74 5.23 1.90
CA ALA A 45 4.10 5.05 1.42
C ALA A 45 4.24 5.34 -0.10
N GLU A 46 3.14 5.68 -0.79
CA GLU A 46 3.10 5.85 -2.25
C GLU A 46 3.64 4.63 -3.01
N LEU A 47 3.29 3.44 -2.53
CA LEU A 47 3.65 2.16 -3.14
C LEU A 47 2.39 1.48 -3.69
N GLY A 48 2.54 0.78 -4.80
CA GLY A 48 1.51 -0.16 -5.25
C GLY A 48 1.38 -1.32 -4.26
N GLU A 49 0.15 -1.79 -4.03
CA GLU A 49 -0.16 -2.91 -3.14
C GLU A 49 0.72 -4.15 -3.42
N LYS A 50 0.76 -4.60 -4.68
CA LYS A 50 1.61 -5.74 -5.10
C LYS A 50 3.09 -5.48 -4.85
N THR A 51 3.54 -4.23 -4.98
CA THR A 51 4.93 -3.85 -4.72
C THR A 51 5.24 -3.92 -3.23
N LEU A 52 4.34 -3.44 -2.37
CA LEU A 52 4.48 -3.55 -0.92
C LEU A 52 4.56 -5.02 -0.49
N PHE A 53 3.58 -5.84 -0.91
CA PHE A 53 3.55 -7.26 -0.54
C PHE A 53 4.75 -8.05 -1.09
N ARG A 54 5.24 -7.76 -2.30
CA ARG A 54 6.46 -8.39 -2.81
C ARG A 54 7.70 -7.95 -2.04
N ALA A 55 7.77 -6.69 -1.62
CA ALA A 55 8.92 -6.13 -0.95
C ALA A 55 8.99 -6.56 0.54
N LEU A 56 7.85 -6.69 1.22
CA LEU A 56 7.78 -7.03 2.65
C LEU A 56 7.34 -8.47 2.93
N GLY A 57 6.90 -9.22 1.90
CA GLY A 57 6.49 -10.60 2.04
C GLY A 57 7.65 -11.56 2.35
N LYS A 58 7.30 -12.84 2.56
CA LYS A 58 8.27 -13.89 2.89
C LYS A 58 9.31 -14.04 1.76
N GLY A 59 10.56 -13.64 2.02
CA GLY A 59 11.66 -13.62 1.04
C GLY A 59 11.78 -12.32 0.23
N GLY A 60 11.04 -11.27 0.59
CA GLY A 60 11.15 -9.95 0.00
C GLY A 60 12.53 -9.33 0.21
N ASN A 61 12.96 -8.50 -0.75
CA ASN A 61 14.20 -7.75 -0.69
C ASN A 61 13.92 -6.28 -1.05
N PRO A 62 13.41 -5.48 -0.10
CA PRO A 62 13.07 -4.08 -0.33
C PRO A 62 14.34 -3.25 -0.54
N THR A 63 14.24 -2.22 -1.38
CA THR A 63 15.31 -1.21 -1.42
C THR A 63 15.29 -0.37 -0.15
N LEU A 64 16.39 0.31 0.18
CA LEU A 64 16.44 1.25 1.30
C LEU A 64 15.39 2.36 1.17
N ALA A 65 15.16 2.86 -0.05
CA ALA A 65 14.12 3.86 -0.34
C ALA A 65 12.71 3.31 -0.05
N THR A 66 12.45 2.05 -0.40
CA THR A 66 11.19 1.38 -0.07
C THR A 66 11.00 1.27 1.44
N MET A 67 12.04 0.84 2.19
CA MET A 67 11.99 0.78 3.65
C MET A 67 11.75 2.16 4.28
N GLN A 68 12.43 3.20 3.82
CA GLN A 68 12.21 4.57 4.32
C GLN A 68 10.78 5.04 4.11
N LYS A 69 10.19 4.84 2.92
CA LYS A 69 8.80 5.21 2.64
C LYS A 69 7.80 4.49 3.54
N VAL A 70 7.98 3.18 3.72
CA VAL A 70 7.13 2.37 4.60
C VAL A 70 7.24 2.81 6.05
N LEU A 71 8.46 2.97 6.57
CA LEU A 71 8.68 3.42 7.94
C LEU A 71 8.08 4.81 8.16
N HIS A 72 8.30 5.75 7.24
CA HIS A 72 7.75 7.10 7.33
C HIS A 72 6.21 7.10 7.32
N ALA A 73 5.58 6.27 6.48
CA ALA A 73 4.13 6.08 6.46
C ALA A 73 3.55 5.58 7.79
N MET A 74 4.38 4.87 8.57
CA MET A 74 4.07 4.38 9.92
C MET A 74 4.53 5.34 11.04
N GLY A 75 5.11 6.50 10.72
CA GLY A 75 5.64 7.44 11.71
C GLY A 75 7.00 7.03 12.32
N LEU A 76 7.73 6.13 11.66
CA LEU A 76 9.02 5.60 12.08
C LEU A 76 10.17 6.13 11.20
N ARG A 77 11.41 6.03 11.68
CA ARG A 77 12.62 6.38 10.92
C ARG A 77 13.73 5.37 11.10
N LEU A 78 14.56 5.19 10.06
CA LEU A 78 15.83 4.47 10.16
C LEU A 78 16.88 5.35 10.86
N SER A 79 17.59 4.76 11.81
CA SER A 79 18.75 5.37 12.45
C SER A 79 19.92 4.39 12.41
N VAL A 80 21.12 4.93 12.21
CA VAL A 80 22.36 4.18 12.33
C VAL A 80 22.93 4.45 13.71
N ALA A 81 23.25 3.38 14.44
CA ALA A 81 23.89 3.46 15.75
C ALA A 81 25.12 2.55 15.77
N PRO A 82 26.15 2.87 16.58
CA PRO A 82 27.29 1.98 16.75
C PRO A 82 26.85 0.64 17.34
N LEU A 83 27.40 -0.46 16.82
CA LEU A 83 27.02 -1.84 17.20
C LEU A 83 27.42 -2.21 18.64
N ARG A 84 28.38 -1.49 19.19
CA ARG A 84 28.73 -1.43 20.62
C ARG A 84 29.24 -0.03 20.87
N GLU A 85 28.91 0.56 22.02
CA GLU A 85 29.66 1.66 22.61
C GLU A 85 31.11 1.19 22.81
N LEU A 86 31.96 1.30 21.79
CA LEU A 86 33.37 0.89 21.84
C LEU A 86 34.31 2.10 21.97
N ASP A 87 33.83 3.18 22.57
CA ASP A 87 34.66 4.34 22.96
C ASP A 87 34.39 4.76 24.42
N ALA A 88 33.89 3.86 25.27
CA ALA A 88 34.03 3.99 26.72
C ALA A 88 35.25 3.18 27.18
N ALA A 89 36.43 3.64 26.75
CA ALA A 89 37.74 3.24 27.26
C ALA A 89 38.40 4.47 27.89
#